data_AF-A0AAV2HKG8-F1
#
_entry.id   AF-A0AAV2HKG8-F1
#
_cell.length_a   1.000
_cell.length_b   1.000
_cell.length_c   1.000
_cell.angle_alpha   90.00
_cell.angle_beta   90.00
_cell.angle_gamma   90.00
#
_symmetry.space_group_name_H-M   'P 1'
#
loop_
_entity.id
_entity.type
_entity.pdbx_description
1 polymer ?
#
loop_
_entity_poly.entity_id
_entity_poly.type
_entity_poly.pdbx_seq_one_letter_code
_entity_poly.pdbx_strand_id
1 'polypeptide(L)'
;LRSVHSVLSQTQPDLLREVILVDDCSTLAFLGAPLDKYFSPVPKVKIVRAEKKGGLIKARLLGFEASTAPVAVFLDAHIECFPDWAESLLLQIKLNPKAVVFPFIAKISDKTFGVRCKYDSNYYGSFHFKNLFFDWMEIPKREFDRRKDITIPFR
;
A
#
# COMPACT_ATOMS: atom_id res chain seq x y z
N LEU A 1 5.90 12.71 -1.89
CA LEU A 1 5.13 13.61 -1.00
C LEU A 1 3.63 13.41 -1.11
N ARG A 2 3.03 13.44 -2.31
CA ARG A 2 1.57 13.23 -2.49
C ARG A 2 1.06 11.95 -1.84
N SER A 3 1.78 10.83 -1.99
CA SER A 3 1.43 9.54 -1.38
C SER A 3 1.30 9.61 0.14
N VAL A 4 2.23 10.26 0.81
CA VAL A 4 2.21 10.42 2.29
C VAL A 4 1.03 11.27 2.71
N HIS A 5 0.80 12.40 2.04
CA HIS A 5 -0.35 13.26 2.33
C HIS A 5 -1.69 12.58 2.03
N SER A 6 -1.75 11.76 0.99
CA SER A 6 -2.92 10.96 0.68
C SER A 6 -3.21 9.95 1.79
N VAL A 7 -2.20 9.22 2.28
CA VAL A 7 -2.37 8.33 3.45
C VAL A 7 -2.82 9.10 4.69
N LEU A 8 -2.17 10.23 5.00
CA LEU A 8 -2.50 11.02 6.19
C LEU A 8 -3.91 11.62 6.13
N SER A 9 -4.39 12.02 4.95
CA SER A 9 -5.70 12.66 4.78
C SER A 9 -6.85 11.67 4.60
N GLN A 10 -6.60 10.50 4.01
CA GLN A 10 -7.62 9.50 3.68
C GLN A 10 -7.70 8.36 4.71
N THR A 11 -6.96 8.45 5.82
CA THR A 11 -6.99 7.46 6.90
C THR A 11 -7.45 8.12 8.18
N GLN A 12 -8.45 7.54 8.86
CA GLN A 12 -8.91 8.06 10.14
C GLN A 12 -7.74 8.17 11.15
N PRO A 13 -7.65 9.28 11.92
CA PRO A 13 -6.54 9.51 12.84
C PRO A 13 -6.31 8.40 13.86
N ASP A 14 -7.38 7.74 14.30
CA ASP A 14 -7.32 6.67 15.31
C ASP A 14 -6.82 5.34 14.74
N LEU A 15 -6.92 5.16 13.42
CA LEU A 15 -6.43 3.95 12.72
C LEU A 15 -4.97 4.09 12.28
N LEU A 16 -4.48 5.31 12.10
CA LEU A 16 -3.12 5.56 11.62
C LEU A 16 -2.14 5.80 12.78
N ARG A 17 -1.37 4.77 13.12
CA ARG A 17 -0.32 4.86 14.14
C ARG A 17 0.89 5.65 13.66
N GLU A 18 1.45 5.28 12.51
CA GLU A 18 2.65 5.85 11.93
C GLU A 18 2.74 5.59 10.42
N VAL A 19 3.47 6.45 9.71
CA VAL A 19 3.85 6.29 8.31
C VAL A 19 5.38 6.23 8.27
N ILE A 20 5.93 5.08 7.88
CA ILE A 20 7.37 4.86 7.82
C ILE A 20 7.81 4.94 6.36
N LEU A 21 8.60 5.97 6.06
CA LEU A 21 9.30 6.12 4.79
C LEU A 21 10.66 5.45 4.90
N VAL A 22 10.93 4.47 4.05
CA VAL A 22 12.24 3.82 4.00
C VAL A 22 13.02 4.33 2.81
N ASP A 23 14.16 4.96 3.07
CA ASP A 23 15.11 5.40 2.08
C ASP A 23 16.18 4.32 1.84
N ASP A 24 16.08 3.59 0.72
CA ASP A 24 17.03 2.56 0.29
C ASP A 24 18.22 3.17 -0.48
N CYS A 25 18.95 4.08 0.19
CA CYS A 25 20.11 4.81 -0.34
C CYS A 25 19.81 5.64 -1.59
N SER A 26 18.80 6.50 -1.53
CA SER A 26 18.51 7.48 -2.58
C SER A 26 19.68 8.44 -2.81
N THR A 27 19.95 8.77 -4.07
CA THR A 27 21.04 9.69 -4.45
C THR A 27 20.57 11.13 -4.69
N LEU A 28 19.27 11.36 -4.80
CA LEU A 28 18.72 12.68 -5.06
C LEU A 28 18.78 13.54 -3.79
N ALA A 29 19.46 14.69 -3.86
CA ALA A 29 19.72 15.55 -2.70
C ALA A 29 18.46 15.96 -1.92
N PHE A 30 17.35 16.16 -2.61
CA PHE A 30 16.07 16.54 -1.99
C PHE A 30 15.43 15.41 -1.16
N LEU A 31 15.87 14.15 -1.31
CA LEU A 31 15.43 13.02 -0.49
C LEU A 31 16.24 12.86 0.80
N GLY A 32 17.33 13.61 0.96
CA GLY A 32 18.11 13.72 2.19
C GLY A 32 17.49 14.70 3.19
N ALA A 33 18.31 15.60 3.73
CA ALA A 33 17.93 16.60 4.73
C ALA A 33 16.68 17.45 4.37
N PRO A 34 16.41 17.83 3.10
CA PRO A 34 15.19 18.55 2.77
C PRO A 34 13.91 17.75 3.07
N LEU A 35 13.92 16.44 2.85
CA LEU A 35 12.79 15.56 3.16
C LEU A 35 12.60 15.41 4.67
N ASP A 36 13.70 15.27 5.42
CA ASP A 36 13.68 15.21 6.89
C ASP A 36 13.07 16.49 7.46
N LYS A 37 13.54 17.65 6.98
CA LYS A 37 13.00 18.94 7.39
C LYS A 37 11.50 19.06 7.06
N TYR A 38 11.09 18.62 5.87
CA TYR A 38 9.71 18.69 5.43
C TYR A 38 8.74 17.92 6.34
N PHE A 39 9.14 16.72 6.80
CA PHE A 39 8.29 15.88 7.66
C PHE A 39 8.57 16.02 9.16
N SER A 40 9.61 16.77 9.57
CA SER A 40 9.87 17.08 10.98
C SER A 40 8.67 17.63 11.78
N PRO A 41 7.75 18.46 11.21
CA PRO A 41 6.58 18.93 11.96
C PRO A 41 5.40 17.93 11.93
N VAL A 42 5.52 16.76 11.30
CA VAL A 42 4.44 15.77 11.16
C VAL A 42 4.76 14.54 12.03
N PRO A 43 4.27 14.47 13.29
CA PRO A 43 4.74 13.48 14.27
C PRO A 43 4.50 12.02 13.88
N LYS A 44 3.50 11.76 13.02
CA LYS A 44 3.18 10.42 12.53
C LYS A 44 4.12 9.94 11.43
N VAL A 45 4.93 10.80 10.82
CA VAL A 45 5.83 10.42 9.72
C VAL A 45 7.24 10.20 10.26
N LYS A 46 7.81 9.03 9.98
CA LYS A 46 9.19 8.67 10.31
C LYS A 46 9.94 8.34 9.02
N ILE A 47 11.19 8.77 8.93
CA ILE A 47 12.08 8.40 7.83
C ILE A 47 13.18 7.51 8.38
N VAL A 48 13.30 6.30 7.83
CA VAL A 48 14.33 5.32 8.16
C VAL A 48 15.26 5.20 6.96
N ARG A 49 16.56 5.37 7.18
CA ARG A 49 17.57 5.36 6.11
C ARG A 49 18.38 4.08 6.17
N ALA A 50 18.46 3.37 5.05
CA ALA A 50 19.31 2.20 4.93
C ALA A 50 20.78 2.62 4.84
N GLU A 51 21.67 1.89 5.52
CA GLU A 51 23.12 2.12 5.45
C GLU A 51 23.71 1.72 4.08
N LYS A 52 23.09 0.75 3.41
CA LYS A 52 23.50 0.23 2.11
C LYS A 52 22.29 -0.17 1.28
N LYS A 53 22.43 -0.04 -0.05
CA LYS A 53 21.38 -0.39 -1.00
C LYS A 53 21.06 -1.88 -0.91
N GLY A 54 19.84 -2.19 -0.51
CA GLY A 54 19.38 -3.56 -0.22
C GLY A 54 18.27 -4.06 -1.15
N GLY A 55 17.61 -3.15 -1.87
CA GLY A 55 16.44 -3.45 -2.69
C GLY A 55 15.14 -3.55 -1.89
N LEU A 56 14.02 -3.62 -2.61
CA LEU A 56 12.67 -3.52 -2.07
C LEU A 56 12.39 -4.43 -0.86
N ILE A 57 12.85 -5.69 -0.90
CA ILE A 57 12.58 -6.65 0.17
C ILE A 57 13.27 -6.23 1.47
N LYS A 58 14.55 -5.88 1.42
CA LYS A 58 15.30 -5.43 2.61
C LYS A 58 14.78 -4.10 3.13
N ALA A 59 14.39 -3.18 2.24
CA ALA A 59 13.75 -1.93 2.62
C ALA A 59 12.42 -2.17 3.34
N ARG A 60 11.56 -3.09 2.85
CA ARG A 60 10.30 -3.45 3.51
C ARG A 60 10.53 -4.06 4.90
N LEU A 61 11.53 -4.94 5.05
CA LEU A 61 11.88 -5.52 6.35
C LEU A 61 12.39 -4.46 7.32
N LEU A 62 13.27 -3.56 6.88
CA LEU A 62 13.77 -2.44 7.69
C LEU A 62 12.63 -1.54 8.18
N GLY A 63 11.66 -1.23 7.31
CA GLY A 63 10.47 -0.48 7.69
C GLY A 63 9.58 -1.24 8.68
N PHE A 64 9.43 -2.55 8.51
CA PHE A 64 8.64 -3.41 9.40
C PHE A 64 9.27 -3.52 10.79
N GLU A 65 10.59 -3.70 10.88
CA GLU A 65 11.35 -3.74 12.14
C GLU A 65 11.27 -2.42 12.91
N ALA A 66 11.19 -1.29 12.20
CA ALA A 66 10.99 0.03 12.81
C ALA A 66 9.53 0.30 13.23
N SER A 67 8.58 -0.56 12.82
CA SER A 67 7.16 -0.37 13.09
C SER A 67 6.76 -0.88 14.48
N THR A 68 5.79 -0.20 15.08
CA THR A 68 5.24 -0.50 16.41
C THR A 68 3.76 -0.87 16.36
N ALA A 69 3.14 -0.79 15.17
CA ALA A 69 1.73 -1.07 14.97
C ALA A 69 1.46 -2.59 14.89
N PRO A 70 0.28 -3.06 15.31
CA PRO A 70 -0.09 -4.48 15.22
C PRO A 70 -0.39 -4.95 13.79
N VAL A 71 -0.62 -4.01 12.86
CA VAL A 71 -0.87 -4.28 11.45
C VAL A 71 0.06 -3.40 10.61
N ALA A 72 0.75 -4.00 9.65
CA ALA A 72 1.57 -3.29 8.67
C ALA A 72 0.88 -3.28 7.30
N VAL A 73 0.85 -2.11 6.66
CA VAL A 73 0.38 -1.93 5.29
C VAL A 73 1.53 -1.41 4.45
N PHE A 74 1.87 -2.13 3.39
CA PHE A 74 2.95 -1.76 2.48
C PHE A 74 2.39 -1.04 1.27
N LEU A 75 2.93 0.15 0.99
CA LEU A 75 2.53 0.99 -0.15
C LEU A 75 3.77 1.45 -0.91
N ASP A 76 3.63 1.63 -2.22
CA ASP A 76 4.69 2.20 -3.04
C ASP A 76 4.76 3.72 -2.87
N ALA A 77 5.91 4.32 -3.22
CA ALA A 77 6.15 5.74 -3.04
C ALA A 77 5.30 6.66 -3.95
N HIS A 78 4.52 6.10 -4.88
CA HIS A 78 3.76 6.81 -5.92
C HIS A 78 2.31 6.30 -6.00
N ILE A 79 1.59 6.41 -4.89
CA ILE A 79 0.19 6.01 -4.76
C ILE A 79 -0.69 7.20 -4.39
N GLU A 80 -1.99 7.03 -4.56
CA GLU A 80 -3.03 7.89 -4.00
C GLU A 80 -4.13 6.97 -3.44
N CYS A 81 -4.48 7.16 -2.17
CA CYS A 81 -5.50 6.40 -1.48
C CYS A 81 -6.89 6.98 -1.78
N PHE A 82 -7.89 6.10 -1.91
CA PHE A 82 -9.29 6.49 -1.88
C PHE A 82 -9.75 6.76 -0.44
N PRO A 83 -10.86 7.48 -0.25
CA PRO A 83 -11.56 7.51 1.03
C PRO A 83 -11.86 6.09 1.52
N ASP A 84 -11.83 5.89 2.83
CA ASP A 84 -12.21 4.66 3.53
C ASP A 84 -11.42 3.38 3.15
N TRP A 85 -10.25 3.57 2.51
CA TRP A 85 -9.44 2.47 1.99
C TRP A 85 -8.89 1.58 3.12
N ALA A 86 -8.53 2.17 4.27
CA ALA A 86 -7.86 1.47 5.37
C ALA A 86 -8.85 0.66 6.21
N GLU A 87 -10.04 1.22 6.47
CA GLU A 87 -11.13 0.66 7.25
C GLU A 87 -11.53 -0.71 6.70
N SER A 88 -11.69 -0.77 5.37
CA SER A 88 -12.05 -2.00 4.66
C SER A 88 -11.00 -3.10 4.85
N LEU A 89 -9.71 -2.75 4.79
CA LEU A 89 -8.61 -3.71 4.97
C LEU A 89 -8.49 -4.16 6.43
N LEU A 90 -8.49 -3.20 7.37
CA LEU A 90 -8.35 -3.47 8.80
C LEU A 90 -9.53 -4.28 9.35
N LEU A 91 -10.74 -4.07 8.83
CA LEU A 91 -11.91 -4.88 9.19
C LEU A 91 -11.71 -6.35 8.82
N GLN A 92 -11.20 -6.65 7.62
CA GLN A 92 -10.96 -8.03 7.20
C GLN A 92 -9.88 -8.71 8.05
N ILE A 93 -8.81 -7.98 8.42
CA ILE A 93 -7.76 -8.49 9.32
C ILE A 93 -8.33 -8.71 10.73
N LYS A 94 -9.19 -7.81 11.22
CA LYS A 94 -9.85 -7.97 12.52
C LYS A 94 -10.72 -9.23 12.55
N LEU A 95 -11.45 -9.51 11.47
CA LEU A 95 -12.30 -10.71 11.35
C LEU A 95 -11.47 -11.99 11.22
N ASN A 96 -10.33 -11.92 10.55
CA ASN A 96 -9.40 -13.04 10.41
C ASN A 96 -7.94 -12.55 10.51
N PRO A 97 -7.31 -12.63 11.71
CA PRO A 97 -5.94 -12.18 11.91
C PRO A 97 -4.87 -12.93 11.12
N LYS A 98 -5.23 -14.07 10.50
CA LYS A 98 -4.33 -14.84 9.62
C LYS A 98 -4.44 -14.44 8.15
N ALA A 99 -5.37 -13.53 7.81
CA ALA A 99 -5.56 -13.09 6.43
C ALA A 99 -4.51 -12.04 6.03
N VAL A 100 -3.98 -12.19 4.81
CA VAL A 100 -3.28 -11.11 4.10
C VAL A 100 -4.25 -10.53 3.09
N VAL A 101 -4.49 -9.23 3.19
CA VAL A 101 -5.53 -8.54 2.40
C VAL A 101 -4.89 -7.54 1.46
N PHE A 102 -5.45 -7.46 0.26
CA PHE A 102 -5.00 -6.54 -0.79
C PHE A 102 -6.14 -5.60 -1.17
N PRO A 103 -5.87 -4.28 -1.32
CA PRO A 103 -6.87 -3.36 -1.85
C PRO A 103 -7.08 -3.60 -3.34
N PHE A 104 -8.18 -3.08 -3.87
CA PHE A 104 -8.28 -2.83 -5.30
C PHE A 104 -7.24 -1.79 -5.71
N ILE A 105 -6.48 -2.08 -6.78
CA ILE A 105 -5.41 -1.21 -7.26
C ILE A 105 -5.89 -0.48 -8.52
N ALA A 106 -6.23 0.81 -8.37
CA ALA A 106 -6.57 1.66 -9.50
C ALA A 106 -5.30 2.13 -10.25
N LYS A 107 -5.41 2.33 -11.56
CA LYS A 107 -4.29 2.84 -12.37
C LYS A 107 -4.31 4.37 -12.40
N ILE A 108 -3.20 4.97 -12.00
CA ILE A 108 -2.93 6.40 -12.21
C ILE A 108 -2.14 6.54 -13.51
N SER A 109 -2.59 7.40 -14.43
CA SER A 109 -1.85 7.65 -15.67
C SER A 109 -0.54 8.40 -15.36
N ASP A 110 0.57 7.89 -15.87
CA ASP A 110 1.89 8.52 -15.85
C ASP A 110 1.96 9.82 -16.66
N LYS A 111 1.10 9.98 -17.67
CA LYS A 111 1.07 11.17 -18.55
C LYS A 111 0.14 12.26 -18.04
N THR A 112 -1.07 11.90 -17.62
CA THR A 112 -2.11 12.89 -17.27
C THR A 112 -2.36 12.98 -15.77
N PHE A 113 -1.81 12.07 -14.97
CA PHE A 113 -2.18 11.87 -13.56
C PHE A 113 -3.67 11.61 -13.34
N GLY A 114 -4.43 11.32 -14.40
CA GLY A 114 -5.83 10.93 -14.32
C GLY A 114 -5.96 9.55 -13.70
N VAL A 115 -6.84 9.44 -12.68
CA VAL A 115 -7.18 8.17 -12.04
C VAL A 115 -8.18 7.43 -12.92
N ARG A 116 -7.83 6.21 -13.33
CA ARG A 116 -8.75 5.31 -14.02
C ARG A 116 -9.25 4.27 -13.05
N CYS A 117 -10.40 4.55 -12.44
CA CYS A 117 -11.16 3.56 -11.70
C CYS A 117 -12.01 2.75 -12.66
N LYS A 118 -11.70 1.46 -12.81
CA LYS A 118 -12.69 0.49 -13.24
C LYS A 118 -13.21 -0.17 -11.97
N TYR A 119 -14.40 0.23 -11.53
CA TYR A 119 -15.06 -0.39 -10.37
C TYR A 119 -15.28 -1.90 -10.56
N ASP A 120 -15.29 -2.37 -11.81
CA ASP A 120 -15.35 -3.79 -12.20
C ASP A 120 -13.96 -4.41 -12.35
N SER A 121 -13.22 -4.49 -11.24
CA SER A 121 -12.02 -5.32 -11.18
C SER A 121 -12.40 -6.78 -11.20
N ASN A 122 -12.59 -7.33 -12.38
CA ASN A 122 -12.85 -8.75 -12.56
C ASN A 122 -11.57 -9.58 -12.55
N TYR A 123 -10.48 -9.09 -11.94
CA TYR A 123 -9.18 -9.74 -11.97
C TYR A 123 -8.65 -10.01 -10.56
N TYR A 124 -7.97 -11.15 -10.42
CA TYR A 124 -7.16 -11.49 -9.25
C TYR A 124 -5.72 -11.76 -9.65
N GLY A 125 -4.81 -11.64 -8.68
CA GLY A 125 -3.39 -11.90 -8.90
C GLY A 125 -3.10 -13.39 -9.04
N SER A 126 -2.33 -13.75 -10.05
CA SER A 126 -1.85 -15.11 -10.31
C SER A 126 -0.41 -15.06 -10.85
N PHE A 127 0.11 -16.20 -11.29
CA PHE A 127 1.39 -16.28 -11.97
C PHE A 127 1.39 -17.34 -13.07
N HIS A 128 2.26 -17.16 -14.07
CA HIS A 128 2.48 -18.16 -15.10
C HIS A 128 3.46 -19.25 -14.62
N PHE A 129 3.09 -20.52 -14.73
CA PHE A 129 3.97 -21.64 -14.33
C PHE A 129 5.29 -21.73 -15.11
N LYS A 130 5.36 -21.18 -16.32
CA LYS A 130 6.58 -21.27 -17.17
C LYS A 130 7.75 -20.42 -16.64
N ASN A 131 7.47 -19.25 -16.10
CA ASN A 131 8.49 -18.25 -15.74
C ASN A 131 8.23 -17.58 -14.39
N LEU A 132 7.14 -17.95 -13.70
CA LEU A 132 6.72 -17.39 -12.42
C LEU A 132 6.47 -15.88 -12.44
N PHE A 133 6.17 -15.31 -13.61
CA PHE A 133 5.76 -13.92 -13.70
C PHE A 133 4.33 -13.74 -13.22
N PHE A 134 4.14 -12.70 -12.42
CA PHE A 134 2.83 -12.25 -11.98
C PHE A 134 1.95 -11.86 -13.18
N ASP A 135 0.68 -12.23 -13.13
CA ASP A 135 -0.33 -11.85 -14.12
C ASP A 135 -1.69 -11.60 -13.45
N TRP A 136 -2.54 -10.83 -14.12
CA TRP A 136 -3.92 -10.57 -13.71
C TRP A 136 -4.86 -11.51 -14.48
N MET A 137 -5.49 -12.45 -13.76
CA MET A 137 -6.42 -13.41 -14.38
C MET A 137 -7.86 -13.10 -13.99
N GLU A 138 -8.80 -13.41 -14.89
CA GLU A 138 -10.22 -13.14 -14.63
C GLU A 138 -10.75 -13.99 -13.47
N ILE A 139 -11.49 -13.34 -12.58
CA ILE A 139 -12.13 -13.98 -11.44
C ILE A 139 -13.19 -14.95 -11.98
N PRO A 140 -13.16 -16.23 -11.56
CA PRO A 140 -14.14 -17.19 -12.04
C PRO A 140 -15.56 -16.82 -11.58
N LYS A 141 -16.56 -17.08 -12.42
CA LYS A 141 -17.99 -16.77 -12.14
C LYS A 141 -18.45 -17.28 -10.76
N ARG A 142 -17.95 -18.44 -10.31
CA ARG A 142 -18.26 -19.02 -8.98
C ARG A 142 -18.03 -18.05 -7.81
N GLU A 143 -17.03 -17.17 -7.91
CA GLU A 143 -16.71 -16.22 -6.85
C GLU A 143 -17.69 -15.03 -6.85
N PHE A 144 -18.21 -14.63 -8.01
CA PHE A 144 -19.29 -13.66 -8.10
C PHE A 144 -20.59 -14.24 -7.52
N ASP A 145 -20.92 -15.49 -7.86
CA ASP A 145 -22.13 -16.15 -7.33
C ASP A 145 -22.04 -16.38 -5.81
N ARG A 146 -20.83 -16.61 -5.28
CA ARG A 146 -20.57 -16.74 -3.83
C ARG A 146 -20.73 -15.41 -3.09
N ARG A 147 -20.30 -14.29 -3.69
CA ARG A 147 -20.37 -12.96 -3.07
C ARG A 147 -21.80 -12.47 -3.04
N LYS A 148 -22.37 -12.44 -1.85
CA LYS A 148 -23.70 -11.85 -1.60
C LYS A 148 -23.67 -10.33 -1.48
N ASP A 149 -22.49 -9.75 -1.22
CA ASP A 149 -22.27 -8.32 -0.97
C ASP A 149 -20.86 -7.92 -1.45
N ILE A 150 -20.70 -6.66 -1.87
CA ILE A 150 -19.42 -6.10 -2.34
C ILE A 150 -18.35 -6.05 -1.24
N THR A 151 -18.75 -5.94 0.02
CA THR A 151 -17.86 -5.92 1.20
C THR A 151 -17.20 -7.27 1.48
N ILE A 152 -17.72 -8.37 0.91
CA ILE A 152 -17.13 -9.69 1.05
C ILE A 152 -15.95 -9.80 0.06
N PRO A 153 -14.73 -10.11 0.53
CA PRO A 153 -13.58 -10.24 -0.36
C PRO A 153 -13.70 -11.48 -1.24
N PHE A 154 -13.08 -11.42 -2.43
CA PHE A 154 -12.83 -12.57 -3.30
C PHE A 154 -11.86 -13.56 -2.62
N ARG A 155 -12.01 -14.87 -2.90
CA ARG A 155 -11.19 -15.95 -2.30
C ARG A 155 -10.75 -17.00 -3.31
#